data_AF-A0A4W2I196-F1
#
_entry.id   AF-A0A4W2I196-F1
#
_cell.length_a   1.000
_cell.length_b   1.000
_cell.length_c   1.000
_cell.angle_alpha   90.00
_cell.angle_beta   90.00
_cell.angle_gamma   90.00
#
_symmetry.space_group_name_H-M   'P 1'
#
loop_
_entity.id
_entity.type
_entity.pdbx_description
1 polymer ?
#
loop_
_entity_poly.entity_id
_entity_poly.type
_entity_poly.pdbx_seq_one_letter_code
_entity_poly.pdbx_strand_id
1 'polypeptide(L)'
;MAAGPRTSLLLAFALLCLPWTQVVGAFPAMSLSGLFANAVLRAQHLHQLAADTFKEFERTYIPEGQRYSIQNTQVAFCFSETIPAPTGKNEAQQKSDLELLRISLLLIQSWLGPLQFLSRVFTNSLVFGTSDRVYEKLKDLEEGILALMRVGMALWVPHAGGHARPVLA
;
A
#
# COMPACT_ATOMS: atom_id res chain seq x y z
N MET A 1 -49.08 7.86 -24.47
CA MET A 1 -48.11 8.98 -24.51
C MET A 1 -46.73 8.38 -24.68
N ALA A 2 -46.10 8.53 -25.85
CA ALA A 2 -44.81 7.91 -26.16
C ALA A 2 -43.69 8.69 -25.46
N ALA A 3 -42.89 8.01 -24.63
CA ALA A 3 -41.69 8.59 -24.04
C ALA A 3 -40.72 8.95 -25.19
N GLY A 4 -40.34 10.22 -25.28
CA GLY A 4 -39.45 10.69 -26.34
C GLY A 4 -38.05 10.08 -26.26
N PRO A 5 -37.29 10.05 -27.36
CA PRO A 5 -35.95 9.45 -27.41
C PRO A 5 -34.99 10.06 -26.37
N ARG A 6 -35.19 11.34 -26.00
CA ARG A 6 -34.43 12.03 -24.96
C ARG A 6 -34.69 11.51 -23.55
N THR A 7 -35.93 11.15 -23.21
CA THR A 7 -36.24 10.59 -21.88
C THR A 7 -35.73 9.16 -21.76
N SER A 8 -35.70 8.41 -22.87
CA SER A 8 -35.11 7.06 -22.94
C SER A 8 -33.59 7.09 -22.75
N LEU A 9 -32.88 8.07 -23.35
CA LEU A 9 -31.44 8.28 -23.17
C LEU A 9 -31.06 8.65 -21.74
N LEU A 10 -31.84 9.54 -21.10
CA LEU A 10 -31.61 9.93 -19.71
C LEU A 10 -31.84 8.76 -18.75
N LEU A 11 -32.86 7.93 -19.00
CA LEU A 11 -33.11 6.70 -18.24
C LEU A 11 -31.99 5.68 -18.44
N ALA A 12 -31.51 5.48 -19.67
CA ALA A 12 -30.39 4.58 -19.95
C ALA A 12 -29.10 5.05 -19.25
N PHE A 13 -28.82 6.35 -19.24
CA PHE A 13 -27.69 6.93 -18.52
C PHE A 13 -27.83 6.75 -17.00
N ALA A 14 -29.02 7.03 -16.44
CA ALA A 14 -29.30 6.80 -15.03
C ALA A 14 -29.11 5.33 -14.64
N LEU A 15 -29.62 4.39 -15.46
CA LEU A 15 -29.46 2.94 -15.25
C LEU A 15 -28.01 2.46 -15.41
N LEU A 16 -27.20 3.10 -16.26
CA LEU A 16 -25.76 2.83 -16.40
C LEU A 16 -24.94 3.43 -15.25
N CYS A 17 -25.41 4.50 -14.62
CA CYS A 17 -24.81 5.10 -13.43
C CYS A 17 -25.22 4.41 -12.12
N LEU A 18 -26.37 3.72 -12.09
CA LEU A 18 -26.86 2.98 -10.92
C LEU A 18 -25.87 1.92 -10.39
N PRO A 19 -25.19 1.11 -11.24
CA PRO A 19 -24.16 0.16 -10.78
C PRO A 19 -23.02 0.84 -10.02
N TRP A 20 -22.74 2.12 -10.30
CA TRP A 20 -21.70 2.88 -9.63
C TRP A 20 -22.15 3.45 -8.28
N THR A 21 -23.46 3.61 -8.06
CA THR A 21 -24.02 4.15 -6.80
C THR A 21 -24.42 3.07 -5.79
N GLN A 22 -24.42 1.79 -6.18
CA GLN A 22 -24.84 0.68 -5.32
C GLN A 22 -23.82 0.27 -4.24
N VAL A 23 -22.64 0.91 -4.16
CA VAL A 23 -21.72 0.78 -3.01
C VAL A 23 -21.91 1.94 -2.02
N VAL A 24 -23.16 2.27 -1.70
CA VAL A 24 -23.48 3.19 -0.61
C VAL A 24 -24.65 2.62 0.18
N GLY A 25 -24.39 1.59 0.98
CA GLY A 25 -25.41 1.01 1.85
C GLY A 25 -25.05 -0.35 2.43
N ALA A 26 -24.08 -0.41 3.34
CA ALA A 26 -23.97 -1.47 4.37
C ALA A 26 -22.80 -1.27 5.34
N PHE A 27 -21.82 -0.43 5.02
CA PHE A 27 -20.68 -0.15 5.92
C PHE A 27 -20.47 1.37 6.04
N PRO A 28 -20.22 1.90 7.24
CA PRO A 28 -19.72 3.27 7.35
C PRO A 28 -18.41 3.33 6.56
N ALA A 29 -18.36 4.20 5.55
CA ALA A 29 -17.12 4.48 4.84
C ALA A 29 -16.07 4.86 5.90
N MET A 30 -14.99 4.08 5.97
CA MET A 30 -13.94 4.26 6.97
C MET A 30 -13.38 5.68 6.86
N SER A 31 -13.23 6.38 7.99
CA SER A 31 -12.68 7.74 8.01
C SER A 31 -11.25 7.75 7.46
N LEU A 32 -10.79 8.92 6.97
CA LEU A 32 -9.41 9.09 6.53
C LEU A 32 -8.41 8.72 7.64
N SER A 33 -8.70 9.12 8.89
CA SER A 33 -7.90 8.75 10.06
C SER A 33 -7.88 7.24 10.30
N GLY A 34 -9.00 6.55 10.11
CA GLY A 34 -9.10 5.09 10.23
C GLY A 34 -8.30 4.37 9.14
N LEU A 35 -8.32 4.88 7.91
CA LEU A 35 -7.51 4.36 6.81
C LEU A 35 -6.01 4.49 7.11
N PHE A 36 -5.57 5.65 7.60
CA PHE A 36 -4.18 5.85 8.01
C PHE A 36 -3.78 4.93 9.17
N ALA A 37 -4.61 4.85 10.21
CA ALA A 37 -4.34 3.99 11.36
C ALA A 37 -4.17 2.53 10.94
N ASN A 38 -5.04 2.03 10.06
CA ASN A 38 -4.96 0.68 9.53
C ASN A 38 -3.72 0.46 8.64
N ALA A 39 -3.37 1.43 7.79
CA ALA A 39 -2.16 1.34 6.98
C ALA A 39 -0.90 1.29 7.86
N VAL A 40 -0.82 2.13 8.89
CA VAL A 40 0.30 2.13 9.86
C VAL A 40 0.39 0.80 10.60
N LEU A 41 -0.73 0.30 11.14
CA LEU A 41 -0.76 -0.99 11.85
C LEU A 41 -0.30 -2.15 10.95
N ARG A 42 -0.76 -2.18 9.69
CA ARG A 42 -0.36 -3.19 8.71
C ARG A 42 1.13 -3.10 8.36
N ALA A 43 1.64 -1.89 8.14
CA ALA A 43 3.05 -1.65 7.86
C ALA A 43 3.96 -2.05 9.03
N GLN A 44 3.57 -1.72 10.26
CA GLN A 44 4.30 -2.13 11.47
C GLN A 44 4.34 -3.64 11.62
N HIS A 45 3.21 -4.32 11.40
CA HIS A 45 3.16 -5.77 11.44
C HIS A 45 4.05 -6.42 10.37
N LEU A 46 4.05 -5.89 9.14
CA LEU A 46 4.94 -6.35 8.08
C LEU A 46 6.42 -6.15 8.44
N HIS A 47 6.77 -5.00 9.04
CA HIS A 47 8.13 -4.73 9.50
C HIS A 47 8.59 -5.74 10.54
N GLN A 48 7.76 -6.02 11.55
CA GLN A 48 8.06 -7.02 12.57
C GLN A 48 8.26 -8.40 11.96
N LEU A 49 7.35 -8.81 11.07
CA LEU A 49 7.43 -10.10 10.39
C LEU A 49 8.69 -10.24 9.54
N ALA A 50 9.11 -9.18 8.85
CA ALA A 50 10.35 -9.15 8.09
C ALA A 50 11.58 -9.27 9.00
N ALA A 51 11.61 -8.51 10.10
CA ALA A 51 12.70 -8.55 11.08
C ALA A 51 12.85 -9.94 11.72
N ASP A 52 11.73 -10.56 12.12
CA ASP A 52 11.73 -11.90 12.72
C ASP A 52 12.17 -12.97 11.71
N THR A 53 11.69 -12.88 10.46
CA THR A 53 12.09 -13.82 9.39
C THR A 53 13.58 -13.71 9.09
N PHE A 54 14.10 -12.49 8.97
CA PHE A 54 15.52 -12.26 8.72
C PHE A 54 16.38 -12.81 9.87
N LYS A 55 15.99 -12.51 11.11
CA LYS A 55 16.69 -12.99 12.30
C LYS A 55 16.71 -14.53 12.39
N GLU A 56 15.59 -15.19 12.10
CA GLU A 56 15.53 -16.66 12.12
C GLU A 56 16.38 -17.27 10.99
N PHE A 57 16.40 -16.64 9.82
CA PHE A 57 17.28 -17.04 8.71
C PHE A 57 18.76 -16.96 9.12
N GLU A 58 19.21 -15.84 9.69
CA GLU A 58 20.59 -15.70 10.17
C GLU A 58 20.92 -16.72 11.27
N ARG A 59 19.96 -17.00 12.16
CA ARG A 59 20.14 -17.98 13.23
C ARG A 59 20.33 -19.39 12.68
N THR A 60 19.54 -19.75 11.67
CA THR A 60 19.46 -21.09 11.11
C THR A 60 20.60 -21.38 10.13
N TYR A 61 20.95 -20.42 9.29
CA TYR A 61 21.82 -20.67 8.13
C TYR A 61 23.19 -20.00 8.19
N ILE A 62 23.38 -18.99 9.05
CA ILE A 62 24.67 -18.28 9.17
C ILE A 62 25.36 -18.69 10.48
N PRO A 63 26.55 -19.32 10.45
CA PRO A 63 27.30 -19.64 11.66
C PRO A 63 27.66 -18.40 12.48
N GLU A 64 27.61 -18.50 13.80
CA GLU A 64 27.76 -17.35 14.72
C GLU A 64 29.07 -16.56 14.52
N GLY A 65 30.19 -17.26 14.30
CA GLY A 65 31.48 -16.64 14.02
C GLY A 65 31.56 -15.87 12.71
N GLN A 66 30.61 -16.07 11.77
CA GLN A 66 30.56 -15.39 10.48
C GLN A 66 29.54 -14.23 10.44
N ARG A 67 28.59 -14.15 11.39
CA ARG A 67 27.54 -13.11 11.39
C ARG A 67 28.12 -11.69 11.38
N TYR A 68 29.10 -11.42 12.25
CA TYR A 68 29.79 -10.12 12.33
C TYR A 68 30.56 -9.76 11.06
N SER A 69 31.13 -10.74 10.36
CA SER A 69 31.87 -10.50 9.12
C SER A 69 30.94 -10.26 7.94
N ILE A 70 29.83 -10.99 7.86
CA ILE A 70 28.85 -10.86 6.78
C ILE A 70 28.13 -9.50 6.85
N GLN A 71 27.77 -9.05 8.05
CA GLN A 71 27.13 -7.75 8.26
C GLN A 71 28.01 -6.57 7.83
N ASN A 72 29.34 -6.75 7.82
CA ASN A 72 30.30 -5.72 7.44
C ASN A 72 30.76 -5.81 5.98
N THR A 73 30.39 -6.88 5.25
CA THR A 73 30.86 -7.12 3.86
C THR A 73 29.73 -7.14 2.83
N GLN A 74 28.48 -7.42 3.23
CA GLN A 74 27.37 -7.48 2.29
C GLN A 74 26.92 -6.09 1.86
N VAL A 75 27.30 -5.70 0.64
CA VAL A 75 26.51 -4.75 -0.15
C VAL A 75 25.26 -5.50 -0.60
N ALA A 76 24.23 -5.51 0.24
CA ALA A 76 22.96 -6.12 -0.10
C ALA A 76 22.27 -5.25 -1.15
N PHE A 77 22.11 -5.77 -2.36
CA PHE A 77 21.31 -5.12 -3.39
C PHE A 77 19.83 -5.26 -3.03
N CYS A 78 19.18 -4.14 -2.74
CA CYS A 78 17.76 -4.11 -2.42
C CYS A 78 16.94 -3.86 -3.68
N PHE A 79 15.84 -4.59 -3.87
CA PHE A 79 14.90 -4.34 -4.98
C PHE A 79 14.33 -2.91 -5.01
N SER A 80 14.43 -2.20 -3.88
CA SER A 80 14.00 -0.82 -3.71
C SER A 80 15.10 0.23 -3.87
N GLU A 81 16.35 -0.14 -4.16
CA GLU A 81 17.51 0.78 -4.12
C GLU A 81 17.42 1.94 -5.12
N THR A 82 16.70 1.77 -6.23
CA THR A 82 16.49 2.81 -7.25
C THR A 82 15.32 3.74 -6.93
N ILE A 83 14.52 3.45 -5.90
CA ILE A 83 13.40 4.30 -5.50
C ILE A 83 13.95 5.46 -4.66
N PRO A 84 13.68 6.72 -5.02
CA PRO A 84 14.18 7.90 -4.29
C PRO A 84 13.37 8.14 -3.02
N ALA A 85 13.40 7.17 -2.10
CA ALA A 85 12.74 7.24 -0.81
C ALA A 85 13.52 8.18 0.14
N PRO A 86 12.84 9.04 0.90
CA PRO A 86 13.50 9.88 1.89
C PRO A 86 14.18 9.01 2.94
N THR A 87 15.46 9.24 3.19
CA THR A 87 16.26 8.47 4.15
C THR A 87 16.28 9.10 5.54
N GLY A 88 15.79 10.33 5.66
CA GLY A 88 15.75 11.08 6.90
C GLY A 88 14.56 12.01 7.02
N LYS A 89 14.39 12.55 8.23
CA LYS A 89 13.27 13.41 8.60
C LYS A 89 13.16 14.66 7.70
N ASN A 90 14.28 15.32 7.42
CA ASN A 90 14.29 16.56 6.65
C ASN A 90 13.81 16.33 5.20
N GLU A 91 14.29 15.27 4.56
CA GLU A 91 13.87 14.89 3.20
C GLU A 91 12.39 14.50 3.16
N ALA A 92 11.92 13.77 4.17
CA ALA A 92 10.51 13.38 4.26
C ALA A 92 9.59 14.61 4.41
N GLN A 93 9.98 15.59 5.23
CA GLN A 93 9.21 16.82 5.46
C GLN A 93 9.16 17.76 4.24
N GLN A 94 10.07 17.60 3.28
CA GLN A 94 10.07 18.38 2.04
C GLN A 94 9.12 17.82 0.97
N LYS A 95 8.57 16.63 1.17
CA LYS A 95 7.67 15.97 0.23
C LYS A 95 6.21 16.20 0.61
N SER A 96 5.35 16.24 -0.39
CA SER A 96 3.90 16.28 -0.16
C SER A 96 3.37 14.93 0.33
N ASP A 97 2.23 14.93 1.03
CA ASP A 97 1.59 13.70 1.51
C ASP A 97 1.33 12.70 0.36
N LEU A 98 0.89 13.19 -0.80
CA LEU A 98 0.64 12.36 -1.99
C LEU A 98 1.94 11.78 -2.56
N GLU A 99 3.03 12.54 -2.54
CA GLU A 99 4.33 12.05 -2.98
C GLU A 99 4.87 10.97 -2.03
N LEU A 100 4.71 11.15 -0.71
CA LEU A 100 5.07 10.14 0.29
C LEU A 100 4.23 8.87 0.12
N LEU A 101 2.92 8.99 -0.13
CA LEU A 101 2.05 7.84 -0.42
C LEU A 101 2.48 7.13 -1.72
N ARG A 102 2.86 7.88 -2.76
CA ARG A 102 3.33 7.30 -4.03
C ARG A 102 4.67 6.57 -3.86
N ILE A 103 5.61 7.14 -3.11
CA ILE A 103 6.88 6.48 -2.77
C ILE A 103 6.60 5.22 -1.96
N SER A 104 5.70 5.28 -0.98
CA SER A 104 5.29 4.12 -0.18
C SER A 104 4.72 3.00 -1.06
N LEU A 105 3.86 3.34 -2.01
CA LEU A 105 3.31 2.39 -2.98
C LEU A 105 4.40 1.72 -3.82
N LEU A 106 5.37 2.50 -4.34
CA LEU A 106 6.49 1.97 -5.11
C LEU A 106 7.35 1.01 -4.28
N LEU A 107 7.62 1.36 -3.02
CA LEU A 107 8.34 0.48 -2.09
C LEU A 107 7.60 -0.85 -1.91
N ILE A 108 6.29 -0.81 -1.63
CA ILE A 108 5.45 -2.01 -1.49
C ILE A 108 5.49 -2.87 -2.76
N GLN A 109 5.31 -2.25 -3.93
CA GLN A 109 5.26 -2.95 -5.22
C GLN A 109 6.59 -3.60 -5.60
N SER A 110 7.73 -2.99 -5.23
CA SER A 110 9.05 -3.56 -5.48
C SER A 110 9.28 -4.93 -4.83
N TRP A 111 8.53 -5.24 -3.76
CA TRP A 111 8.65 -6.50 -3.01
C TRP A 111 7.64 -7.58 -3.42
N LEU A 112 6.57 -7.25 -4.14
CA LEU A 112 5.54 -8.22 -4.51
C LEU A 112 6.09 -9.37 -5.38
N GLY A 113 6.87 -9.04 -6.41
CA GLY A 113 7.50 -10.02 -7.28
C GLY A 113 8.51 -10.91 -6.55
N PRO A 114 9.49 -10.33 -5.83
CA PRO A 114 10.43 -11.09 -5.01
C PRO A 114 9.76 -12.01 -3.99
N LEU A 115 8.74 -11.54 -3.28
CA LEU A 115 8.02 -12.38 -2.31
C LEU A 115 7.22 -13.51 -2.96
N GLN A 116 6.60 -13.25 -4.12
CA GLN A 116 5.92 -14.30 -4.87
C GLN A 116 6.88 -15.37 -5.39
N PHE A 117 8.11 -14.99 -5.72
CA PHE A 117 9.16 -15.94 -6.08
C PHE A 117 9.63 -16.73 -4.85
N LEU A 118 9.93 -16.06 -3.74
CA LEU A 118 10.36 -16.69 -2.49
C LEU A 118 9.33 -17.69 -1.96
N SER A 119 8.04 -17.36 -1.99
CA SER A 119 6.97 -18.24 -1.51
C SER A 119 6.93 -19.56 -2.30
N ARG A 120 7.24 -19.54 -3.60
CA ARG A 120 7.33 -20.75 -4.44
C ARG A 120 8.55 -21.61 -4.12
N VAL A 121 9.71 -20.97 -3.93
CA VAL A 121 10.99 -21.66 -3.66
C VAL A 121 10.98 -22.31 -2.27
N PHE A 122 10.32 -21.70 -1.29
CA PHE A 122 10.33 -22.14 0.10
C PHE A 122 8.99 -22.72 0.60
N THR A 123 8.17 -23.28 -0.29
CA THR A 123 6.82 -23.82 0.00
C THR A 123 6.72 -24.81 1.18
N ASN A 124 7.85 -25.35 1.69
CA ASN A 124 7.89 -26.28 2.81
C ASN A 124 8.96 -25.95 3.88
N SER A 125 9.49 -24.73 3.91
CA SER A 125 10.47 -24.32 4.93
C SER A 125 9.75 -23.77 6.15
N LEU A 126 10.02 -24.31 7.35
CA LEU A 126 9.54 -23.74 8.63
C LEU A 126 9.95 -22.27 8.82
N VAL A 127 11.06 -21.86 8.21
CA VAL A 127 11.58 -20.48 8.26
C VAL A 127 10.74 -19.51 7.42
N PHE A 128 10.12 -20.01 6.33
CA PHE A 128 9.31 -19.21 5.40
C PHE A 128 7.84 -19.65 5.33
N GLY A 129 7.37 -20.50 6.24
CA GLY A 129 5.95 -20.89 6.33
C GLY A 129 5.01 -19.70 6.57
N THR A 130 5.55 -18.55 6.96
CA THR A 130 4.87 -17.25 7.04
C THR A 130 4.87 -16.48 5.73
N SER A 131 5.71 -16.81 4.74
CA SER A 131 5.92 -16.05 3.50
C SER A 131 4.66 -15.90 2.64
N ASP A 132 3.82 -16.94 2.56
CA ASP A 132 2.52 -16.86 1.88
C ASP A 132 1.63 -15.78 2.55
N ARG A 133 1.64 -15.75 3.89
CA ARG A 133 0.94 -14.71 4.68
C ARG A 133 1.61 -13.33 4.57
N VAL A 134 2.91 -13.23 4.30
CA VAL A 134 3.61 -11.95 4.08
C VAL A 134 3.14 -11.32 2.78
N TYR A 135 3.06 -12.10 1.69
CA TYR A 135 2.60 -11.62 0.39
C TYR A 135 1.18 -11.04 0.50
N GLU A 136 0.25 -11.78 1.09
CA GLU A 136 -1.13 -11.31 1.29
C GLU A 136 -1.21 -10.06 2.17
N LYS A 137 -0.42 -10.00 3.26
CA LYS A 137 -0.34 -8.79 4.10
C LYS A 137 0.20 -7.58 3.35
N LEU A 138 1.17 -7.80 2.46
CA LEU A 138 1.76 -6.75 1.64
C LEU A 138 0.76 -6.26 0.58
N LYS A 139 -0.02 -7.18 0.00
CA LYS A 139 -1.16 -6.86 -0.88
C LYS A 139 -2.24 -6.06 -0.18
N ASP A 140 -2.64 -6.45 1.02
CA ASP A 140 -3.58 -5.67 1.83
C ASP A 140 -3.07 -4.23 2.09
N LEU A 141 -1.77 -4.06 2.33
CA LEU A 141 -1.17 -2.75 2.53
C LEU A 141 -1.14 -1.94 1.22
N GLU A 142 -0.83 -2.56 0.08
CA GLU A 142 -0.92 -1.95 -1.26
C GLU A 142 -2.32 -1.35 -1.48
N GLU A 143 -3.36 -2.13 -1.21
CA GLU A 143 -4.75 -1.70 -1.34
C GLU A 143 -5.10 -0.55 -0.40
N GLY A 144 -4.61 -0.60 0.84
CA GLY A 144 -4.79 0.48 1.82
C GLY A 144 -4.15 1.80 1.38
N ILE A 145 -2.94 1.77 0.85
CA ILE A 145 -2.26 2.95 0.30
C ILE A 145 -3.00 3.48 -0.93
N LEU A 146 -3.42 2.61 -1.85
CA LEU A 146 -4.22 3.00 -3.01
C LEU A 146 -5.55 3.66 -2.59
N ALA A 147 -6.20 3.17 -1.55
CA ALA A 147 -7.40 3.80 -1.00
C ALA A 147 -7.12 5.21 -0.44
N LEU A 148 -6.03 5.38 0.33
CA LEU A 148 -5.59 6.69 0.83
C LEU A 148 -5.30 7.67 -0.31
N MET A 149 -4.63 7.22 -1.37
CA MET A 149 -4.35 8.04 -2.55
C MET A 149 -5.63 8.45 -3.28
N ARG A 150 -6.62 7.56 -3.41
CA ARG A 150 -7.93 7.90 -4.03
C ARG A 150 -8.67 8.96 -3.24
N VAL A 151 -8.70 8.84 -1.91
CA VAL A 151 -9.34 9.84 -1.03
C VAL A 151 -8.58 11.17 -1.09
N GLY A 152 -7.24 11.14 -1.05
CA GLY A 152 -6.40 12.34 -1.18
C GLY A 152 -6.56 13.04 -2.53
N MET A 153 -6.67 12.28 -3.63
CA MET A 153 -6.94 12.83 -4.97
C MET A 153 -8.35 13.40 -5.09
N ALA A 154 -9.37 12.77 -4.49
CA ALA A 154 -10.74 13.27 -4.49
C ALA A 154 -10.87 14.62 -3.74
N LEU A 155 -10.10 14.81 -2.67
CA LEU A 155 -9.97 16.09 -1.96
C LEU A 155 -9.22 17.16 -2.77
N TRP A 156 -8.45 16.76 -3.79
CA TRP A 156 -7.65 17.63 -4.66
C TRP A 156 -8.32 17.97 -5.99
N VAL A 157 -9.43 17.32 -6.36
CA VAL A 157 -10.20 17.69 -7.56
C VAL A 157 -10.71 19.11 -7.36
N PRO A 158 -10.32 20.09 -8.20
CA PRO A 158 -10.89 21.42 -8.14
C PRO A 158 -12.39 21.29 -8.41
N HIS A 159 -13.22 21.60 -7.41
CA HIS A 159 -14.62 21.86 -7.70
C HIS A 159 -14.65 22.98 -8.73
N ALA A 160 -15.40 22.80 -9.82
CA ALA A 160 -15.58 23.83 -10.84
C ALA A 160 -16.25 25.05 -10.19
N GLY A 161 -15.44 25.98 -9.69
CA GLY A 161 -15.88 27.14 -8.91
C GLY A 161 -15.00 27.39 -7.69
N GLY A 162 -13.94 28.17 -7.90
CA GLY A 162 -13.19 29.01 -6.95
C GLY A 162 -13.20 28.72 -5.44
N HIS A 163 -11.98 28.61 -4.91
CA HIS A 163 -11.55 28.59 -3.50
C HIS A 163 -11.55 27.23 -2.79
N ALA A 164 -10.37 26.58 -2.85
CA ALA A 164 -9.98 25.59 -1.86
C ALA A 164 -9.72 26.31 -0.52
N ARG A 165 -10.50 25.94 0.51
CA ARG A 165 -10.13 26.17 1.92
C ARG A 165 -9.65 24.86 2.53
N PRO A 166 -8.61 24.85 3.38
CA PRO A 166 -8.24 23.66 4.12
C PRO A 166 -9.26 23.47 5.24
N VAL A 167 -9.91 22.32 5.28
CA VAL A 167 -10.65 21.88 6.48
C VAL A 167 -9.69 21.03 7.30
N LEU A 168 -8.97 21.70 8.20
CA LEU A 168 -8.41 21.11 9.40
C LEU A 168 -9.45 21.31 10.51
N ALA A 169 -10.05 20.20 10.96
CA ALA A 169 -10.61 20.01 12.30
C ALA A 169 -10.81 18.51 12.52
#